data_AF-A0A9W7CQ32-F1
#
_entry.id   AF-A0A9W7CQ32-F1
#
_cell.length_a   1.000
_cell.length_b   1.000
_cell.length_c   1.000
_cell.angle_alpha   90.00
_cell.angle_beta   90.00
_cell.angle_gamma   90.00
#
_symmetry.space_group_name_H-M   'P 1'
#
loop_
_entity.id
_entity.type
_entity.pdbx_description
1 polymer ?
#
loop_
_entity_poly.entity_id
_entity_poly.type
_entity_poly.pdbx_seq_one_letter_code
_entity_poly.pdbx_strand_id
1 'polypeptide(L)'
;MKGYICKITNQDESIVYVGSTTLSLERRWAKHTVAYKRWNESKVRCGAMIYHHFREHGIDAFAIHLVSEHEIEERKNLLQFEQLVIDSTNCVNKNAAMLTDDQKREYQQQYHMENKDQIAEQRQQYRAANKNKINVSNRRKIDCVCGASVSNRNMAAHRRSKKHQQYVSNQS
;
A
#
# COMPACT_ATOMS: atom_id res chain seq x y z
N MET A 1 -19.50 -12.37 -6.44
CA MET A 1 -18.50 -13.01 -7.35
C MET A 1 -17.74 -14.10 -6.60
N LYS A 2 -17.11 -15.05 -7.28
CA LYS A 2 -16.30 -16.08 -6.62
C LYS A 2 -14.86 -15.63 -6.39
N GLY A 3 -14.32 -15.97 -5.23
CA GLY A 3 -12.93 -15.76 -4.86
C GLY A 3 -12.32 -17.00 -4.24
N TYR A 4 -11.01 -17.13 -4.35
CA TYR A 4 -10.27 -18.33 -3.97
C TYR A 4 -9.08 -17.93 -3.12
N ILE A 5 -8.92 -18.62 -2.00
CA ILE A 5 -7.67 -18.65 -1.25
C ILE A 5 -6.87 -19.86 -1.72
N CYS A 6 -5.61 -19.64 -2.04
CA CYS A 6 -4.72 -20.67 -2.55
C CYS A 6 -3.38 -20.63 -1.80
N LYS A 7 -2.69 -21.78 -1.79
CA LYS A 7 -1.31 -21.88 -1.33
C LYS A 7 -0.41 -22.34 -2.47
N ILE A 8 0.80 -21.81 -2.55
CA ILE A 8 1.88 -22.31 -3.39
C ILE A 8 2.87 -23.01 -2.47
N THR A 9 3.18 -24.27 -2.75
CA THR A 9 4.02 -25.08 -1.88
C THR A 9 4.90 -26.03 -2.66
N ASN A 10 6.06 -26.37 -2.09
CA ASN A 10 6.86 -27.49 -2.54
C ASN A 10 6.28 -28.82 -2.04
N GLN A 11 6.86 -29.94 -2.49
CA GLN A 11 6.31 -31.28 -2.29
C GLN A 11 6.15 -31.69 -0.82
N ASP A 12 7.06 -31.25 0.06
CA ASP A 12 7.05 -31.58 1.49
C ASP A 12 6.40 -30.48 2.37
N GLU A 13 5.86 -29.44 1.76
CA GLU A 13 5.28 -28.27 2.43
C GLU A 13 6.22 -27.54 3.41
N SER A 14 7.54 -27.68 3.25
CA SER A 14 8.49 -26.88 4.03
C SER A 14 8.49 -25.39 3.64
N ILE A 15 8.02 -25.06 2.43
CA ILE A 15 7.88 -23.69 1.92
C ILE A 15 6.43 -23.49 1.48
N VAL A 16 5.66 -22.72 2.26
CA VAL A 16 4.27 -22.40 1.95
C VAL A 16 4.13 -20.89 1.70
N TYR A 17 3.50 -20.51 0.59
CA TYR A 17 3.10 -19.12 0.32
C TYR A 17 1.60 -19.05 0.11
N VAL A 18 0.92 -18.19 0.86
CA VAL A 18 -0.53 -18.00 0.80
C VAL A 18 -0.86 -16.81 -0.08
N GLY A 19 -1.93 -16.91 -0.86
CA GLY A 19 -2.44 -15.79 -1.65
C GLY A 19 -3.92 -15.94 -2.00
N SER A 20 -4.55 -14.83 -2.39
CA SER A 20 -5.92 -14.83 -2.90
C SER A 20 -6.01 -14.48 -4.40
N THR A 21 -7.09 -14.93 -5.04
CA THR A 21 -7.37 -14.66 -6.45
C THR A 21 -8.86 -14.75 -6.74
N THR A 22 -9.32 -14.05 -7.79
CA THR A 22 -10.67 -14.25 -8.38
C THR A 22 -10.58 -14.92 -9.75
N LEU A 23 -9.38 -15.36 -10.14
CA LEU A 23 -9.12 -16.16 -11.33
C LEU A 23 -9.10 -17.62 -10.93
N SER A 24 -9.26 -18.53 -11.90
CA SER A 24 -8.92 -19.94 -11.68
C SER A 24 -7.47 -20.11 -11.22
N LEU A 25 -7.21 -21.19 -10.49
CA LEU A 25 -5.87 -21.50 -9.99
C LEU A 25 -4.84 -21.64 -11.12
N GLU A 26 -5.22 -22.26 -12.23
CA GLU A 26 -4.39 -22.40 -13.44
C GLU A 26 -3.97 -21.02 -13.98
N ARG A 27 -4.91 -20.08 -14.11
CA ARG A 27 -4.63 -18.72 -14.56
C ARG A 27 -3.79 -17.95 -13.54
N ARG A 28 -4.01 -18.19 -12.25
CA ARG A 28 -3.20 -17.59 -11.18
C ARG A 28 -1.76 -18.11 -11.23
N TRP A 29 -1.57 -19.41 -11.43
CA TRP A 29 -0.28 -20.05 -11.62
C TRP A 29 0.47 -19.48 -12.82
N ALA A 30 -0.18 -19.45 -13.99
CA ALA A 30 0.40 -18.87 -15.20
C ALA A 30 0.86 -17.41 -15.00
N LYS A 31 0.09 -16.61 -14.26
CA LYS A 31 0.51 -15.25 -13.88
C LYS A 31 1.74 -15.24 -12.98
N HIS A 32 1.83 -16.13 -11.98
CA HIS A 32 3.03 -16.26 -11.16
C HIS A 32 4.25 -16.67 -11.99
N THR A 33 4.12 -17.64 -12.91
CA THR A 33 5.20 -18.08 -13.80
C THR A 33 5.75 -16.93 -14.66
N VAL A 34 4.85 -16.18 -15.33
CA VAL A 34 5.25 -15.04 -16.17
C VAL A 34 5.87 -13.91 -15.33
N ALA A 35 5.28 -13.62 -14.17
CA ALA A 35 5.78 -12.58 -13.28
C ALA A 35 7.16 -12.95 -12.70
N TYR A 36 7.36 -14.20 -12.30
CA TYR A 36 8.63 -14.74 -11.84
C TYR A 36 9.70 -14.59 -12.93
N LYS A 37 9.43 -14.98 -14.18
CA LYS A 37 10.38 -14.82 -15.29
C LYS A 37 10.84 -13.37 -15.43
N ARG A 38 9.90 -12.42 -15.47
CA ARG A 38 10.22 -10.98 -15.59
C ARG A 38 11.00 -10.45 -14.38
N TRP A 39 10.65 -10.90 -13.18
CA TRP A 39 11.35 -10.53 -11.95
C TRP A 39 12.77 -11.09 -11.93
N ASN A 40 12.95 -12.33 -12.38
CA ASN A 40 14.24 -13.01 -12.42
C ASN A 40 15.20 -12.35 -13.44
N GLU A 41 14.65 -11.85 -14.54
CA GLU A 41 15.38 -11.04 -15.55
C GLU A 41 15.58 -9.57 -15.12
N SER A 42 15.26 -9.21 -13.87
CA SER A 42 15.33 -7.83 -13.34
C SER A 42 14.51 -6.79 -14.11
N LYS A 43 13.55 -7.22 -14.96
CA LYS A 43 12.68 -6.33 -15.74
C LYS A 43 11.59 -5.68 -14.91
N VAL A 44 11.26 -6.27 -13.76
CA VAL A 44 10.27 -5.75 -12.82
C VAL A 44 10.74 -5.98 -11.38
N ARG A 45 10.35 -5.07 -10.48
CA ARG A 45 10.44 -5.32 -9.04
C ARG A 45 9.11 -5.87 -8.55
N CYS A 46 9.15 -6.93 -7.75
CA CYS A 46 7.99 -7.54 -7.12
C CYS A 46 8.39 -7.98 -5.71
N GLY A 47 7.49 -7.81 -4.75
CA GLY A 47 7.72 -8.15 -3.34
C GLY A 47 7.22 -9.54 -2.93
N ALA A 48 6.84 -10.40 -3.89
CA ALA A 48 6.37 -11.75 -3.57
C ALA A 48 7.55 -12.64 -3.17
N MET A 49 7.62 -13.00 -1.88
CA MET A 49 8.74 -13.78 -1.32
C MET A 49 8.95 -15.11 -2.04
N ILE A 50 7.87 -15.74 -2.50
CA ILE A 50 7.90 -17.02 -3.21
C ILE A 50 8.83 -17.03 -4.44
N TYR A 51 9.08 -15.87 -5.07
CA TYR A 51 9.99 -15.78 -6.22
C TYR A 51 11.46 -16.02 -5.85
N HIS A 52 11.85 -15.72 -4.62
CA HIS A 52 13.18 -16.08 -4.13
C HIS A 52 13.33 -17.60 -4.01
N HIS A 53 12.31 -18.28 -3.49
CA HIS A 53 12.28 -19.74 -3.40
C HIS A 53 12.19 -20.43 -4.77
N PHE A 54 11.44 -19.85 -5.72
CA PHE A 54 11.45 -20.34 -7.11
C PHE A 54 12.83 -20.25 -7.76
N ARG A 55 13.62 -19.22 -7.43
CA ARG A 55 14.99 -19.07 -7.92
C ARG A 55 15.93 -20.10 -7.29
N GLU A 56 15.76 -20.36 -6.00
CA GLU A 56 16.63 -21.25 -5.23
C GLU A 56 16.38 -22.73 -5.55
N HIS A 57 15.11 -23.14 -5.64
CA HIS A 57 14.73 -24.55 -5.76
C HIS A 57 14.17 -24.92 -7.14
N GLY A 58 13.97 -23.94 -8.03
CA GLY A 58 13.29 -24.11 -9.30
C GLY A 58 11.76 -24.02 -9.16
N ILE A 59 11.11 -23.34 -10.11
CA ILE A 59 9.64 -23.18 -10.08
C ILE A 59 8.89 -24.50 -10.22
N ASP A 60 9.46 -25.47 -10.94
CA ASP A 60 8.84 -26.78 -11.18
C ASP A 60 8.78 -27.65 -9.90
N ALA A 61 9.51 -27.27 -8.84
CA ALA A 61 9.43 -27.89 -7.53
C ALA A 61 8.17 -27.46 -6.74
N PHE A 62 7.37 -26.52 -7.28
CA PHE A 62 6.22 -25.94 -6.61
C PHE A 62 4.92 -26.18 -7.37
N ALA A 63 3.83 -26.28 -6.61
CA ALA A 63 2.47 -26.36 -7.13
C ALA A 63 1.55 -25.41 -6.40
N ILE A 64 0.47 -24.99 -7.09
CA ILE A 64 -0.61 -24.21 -6.49
C ILE A 64 -1.77 -25.13 -6.08
N HIS A 65 -2.31 -24.91 -4.90
CA HIS A 65 -3.40 -25.69 -4.33
C HIS A 65 -4.52 -24.78 -3.84
N LEU A 66 -5.77 -25.23 -4.01
CA LEU A 66 -6.94 -24.52 -3.49
C LEU A 66 -7.02 -24.77 -1.99
N VAL A 67 -7.17 -23.71 -1.22
CA VAL A 67 -7.41 -23.79 0.22
C VAL A 67 -8.89 -23.64 0.51
N SER A 68 -9.55 -22.62 -0.06
CA SER A 68 -10.98 -22.40 0.10
C SER A 68 -11.56 -21.53 -1.01
N GLU A 69 -12.86 -21.70 -1.28
CA GLU A 69 -13.67 -20.88 -2.17
C GLU A 69 -14.66 -20.06 -1.35
N HIS A 70 -14.85 -18.79 -1.73
CA HIS A 70 -15.72 -17.84 -1.05
C HIS A 70 -16.58 -17.08 -2.03
N GLU A 71 -17.84 -16.86 -1.68
CA GLU A 71 -18.67 -15.86 -2.31
C GLU A 71 -18.36 -14.48 -1.71
N ILE A 72 -17.95 -13.55 -2.55
CA ILE A 72 -17.53 -12.21 -2.14
C ILE A 72 -18.28 -11.15 -2.93
N GLU A 73 -18.60 -10.03 -2.29
CA GLU A 73 -19.14 -8.86 -2.97
C GLU A 73 -18.02 -8.05 -3.62
N GLU A 74 -16.94 -7.81 -2.87
CA GLU A 74 -15.78 -7.06 -3.31
C GLU A 74 -14.49 -7.87 -3.20
N ARG A 75 -13.52 -7.58 -4.07
CA ARG A 75 -12.18 -8.20 -4.02
C ARG A 75 -11.50 -8.02 -2.67
N LYS A 76 -11.76 -6.92 -1.97
CA LYS A 76 -11.15 -6.59 -0.68
C LYS A 76 -11.57 -7.57 0.42
N ASN A 77 -12.74 -8.19 0.32
CA ASN A 77 -13.19 -9.21 1.27
C ASN A 77 -12.24 -10.43 1.30
N LEU A 78 -11.56 -10.75 0.18
CA LEU A 78 -10.59 -11.85 0.14
C LEU A 78 -9.37 -11.61 1.03
N LEU A 79 -9.01 -10.36 1.31
CA LEU A 79 -7.83 -10.06 2.11
C LEU A 79 -8.00 -10.52 3.56
N GLN A 80 -9.24 -10.54 4.08
CA GLN A 80 -9.54 -11.07 5.42
C GLN A 80 -9.31 -12.57 5.45
N PHE A 81 -9.88 -13.31 4.49
CA PHE A 81 -9.70 -14.75 4.40
C PHE A 81 -8.24 -15.14 4.14
N GLU A 82 -7.52 -14.38 3.30
CA GLU A 82 -6.09 -14.57 3.07
C GLU A 82 -5.29 -14.35 4.36
N GLN A 83 -5.60 -13.30 5.12
CA GLN A 83 -4.93 -13.01 6.39
C GLN A 83 -5.16 -14.12 7.42
N LEU A 84 -6.39 -14.64 7.55
CA LEU A 84 -6.69 -15.75 8.45
C LEU A 84 -5.86 -16.99 8.14
N VAL A 85 -5.68 -17.32 6.85
CA VAL A 85 -4.84 -18.45 6.44
C VAL A 85 -3.36 -18.17 6.65
N ILE A 86 -2.90 -16.94 6.43
CA ILE A 86 -1.52 -16.52 6.77
C ILE A 86 -1.27 -16.70 8.28
N ASP A 87 -2.18 -16.24 9.12
CA ASP A 87 -2.04 -16.30 10.58
C ASP A 87 -2.09 -17.74 11.12
N SER A 88 -2.83 -18.62 10.46
CA SER A 88 -2.95 -20.04 10.85
C SER A 88 -1.89 -20.96 10.22
N THR A 89 -1.00 -20.45 9.37
CA THR A 89 -0.07 -21.26 8.58
C THR A 89 1.35 -20.74 8.73
N ASN A 90 2.32 -21.63 8.97
CA ASN A 90 3.73 -21.26 8.88
C ASN A 90 4.11 -21.02 7.41
N CYS A 91 4.03 -19.77 6.95
CA CYS A 91 4.20 -19.40 5.56
C CYS A 91 5.28 -18.32 5.36
N VAL A 92 5.84 -18.26 4.15
CA VAL A 92 6.90 -17.33 3.77
C VAL A 92 6.38 -15.94 3.38
N ASN A 93 5.09 -15.66 3.60
CA ASN A 93 4.51 -14.35 3.34
C ASN A 93 5.20 -13.28 4.19
N LYS A 94 5.85 -12.31 3.53
CA LYS A 94 6.56 -11.22 4.24
C LYS A 94 5.62 -10.15 4.78
N ASN A 95 4.50 -9.91 4.10
CA ASN A 95 3.55 -8.85 4.42
C ASN A 95 2.19 -9.46 4.72
N ALA A 96 1.49 -8.85 5.68
CA ALA A 96 0.07 -9.09 5.91
C ALA A 96 -0.75 -8.78 4.65
N ALA A 97 -1.72 -9.62 4.33
CA ALA A 97 -2.71 -9.39 3.28
C ALA A 97 -3.69 -8.29 3.70
N MET A 98 -4.01 -8.20 4.98
CA MET A 98 -4.84 -7.15 5.55
C MET A 98 -4.26 -6.66 6.88
N LEU A 99 -4.22 -5.34 7.05
CA LEU A 99 -3.98 -4.69 8.33
C LEU A 99 -5.25 -3.97 8.78
N THR A 100 -5.58 -4.08 10.06
CA THR A 100 -6.59 -3.23 10.69
C THR A 100 -6.11 -1.78 10.70
N ASP A 101 -7.02 -0.83 10.88
CA ASP A 101 -6.62 0.58 10.95
C ASP A 101 -5.78 0.89 12.19
N ASP A 102 -5.96 0.14 13.28
CA ASP A 102 -5.10 0.21 14.46
C ASP A 102 -3.68 -0.27 14.15
N GLN A 103 -3.53 -1.44 13.55
CA GLN A 103 -2.22 -1.97 13.15
C GLN A 103 -1.49 -1.03 12.19
N LYS A 104 -2.21 -0.39 11.26
CA LYS A 104 -1.62 0.65 10.37
C LYS A 104 -1.14 1.86 11.16
N ARG A 105 -1.92 2.34 12.13
CA ARG A 105 -1.56 3.49 12.97
C ARG A 105 -0.32 3.19 13.79
N GLU A 106 -0.27 2.02 14.44
CA GLU A 106 0.87 1.57 15.22
C GLU A 106 2.14 1.47 14.36
N TYR A 107 2.05 0.82 13.20
CA TYR A 107 3.17 0.72 12.26
C TYR A 107 3.67 2.11 11.83
N GLN A 108 2.77 3.04 11.51
CA GLN A 108 3.14 4.41 11.11
C GLN A 108 3.82 5.18 12.25
N GLN A 109 3.33 5.02 13.48
CA GLN A 109 3.91 5.66 14.66
C GLN A 109 5.31 5.12 14.92
N GLN A 110 5.49 3.79 14.90
CA GLN A 110 6.79 3.16 15.09
C GLN A 110 7.77 3.59 14.01
N TYR A 111 7.37 3.52 12.73
CA TYR A 111 8.20 3.97 11.62
C TYR A 111 8.65 5.44 11.78
N HIS A 112 7.72 6.33 12.15
CA HIS A 112 8.06 7.74 12.36
C HIS A 112 9.00 7.94 13.54
N MET A 113 8.86 7.13 14.60
CA MET A 113 9.72 7.19 15.78
C MET A 113 11.15 6.75 15.46
N GLU A 114 11.30 5.59 14.80
CA GLU A 114 12.59 5.01 14.43
C GLU A 114 13.34 5.86 13.39
N ASN A 115 12.61 6.49 12.47
CA ASN A 115 13.20 7.25 11.36
C ASN A 115 13.12 8.77 11.58
N LYS A 116 12.83 9.22 12.80
CA LYS A 116 12.55 10.64 13.12
C LYS A 116 13.65 11.57 12.63
N ASP A 117 14.91 11.23 12.91
CA ASP A 117 16.05 12.08 12.59
C ASP A 117 16.33 12.11 11.10
N GLN A 118 16.27 10.95 10.42
CA GLN A 118 16.41 10.86 8.97
C GLN A 118 15.31 11.67 8.25
N ILE A 119 14.07 11.58 8.73
CA ILE A 119 12.94 12.35 8.19
C ILE A 119 13.17 13.86 8.41
N ALA A 120 13.67 14.25 9.59
CA ALA A 120 13.97 15.65 9.89
C ALA A 120 15.07 16.21 8.98
N GLU A 121 16.15 15.46 8.80
CA GLU A 121 17.27 15.80 7.93
C GLU A 121 16.80 15.95 6.47
N GLN A 122 16.09 14.97 5.94
CA GLN A 122 15.57 15.01 4.57
C GLN A 122 14.65 16.22 4.35
N ARG A 123 13.80 16.55 5.34
CA ARG A 123 12.94 17.75 5.29
C ARG A 123 13.77 19.03 5.29
N GLN A 124 14.84 19.11 6.07
CA GLN A 124 15.73 20.26 6.10
C GLN A 124 16.44 20.45 4.76
N GLN A 125 17.02 19.38 4.20
CA GLN A 125 17.67 19.39 2.90
C GLN A 125 16.70 19.82 1.79
N TYR A 126 15.49 19.27 1.77
CA TYR A 126 14.46 19.65 0.81
C TYR A 126 14.08 21.14 0.91
N ARG A 127 13.89 21.65 2.13
CA ARG A 127 13.57 23.07 2.37
C ARG A 127 14.71 23.99 1.93
N ALA A 128 15.96 23.61 2.18
CA ALA A 128 17.12 24.36 1.75
C ALA A 128 17.20 24.41 0.22
N ALA A 129 17.12 23.25 -0.45
CA ALA A 129 17.20 23.14 -1.91
C ALA A 129 16.04 23.85 -2.64
N ASN A 130 14.85 23.88 -2.04
CA ASN A 130 13.64 24.42 -2.66
C ASN A 130 13.18 25.77 -2.09
N LYS A 131 14.02 26.45 -1.31
CA LYS A 131 13.68 27.69 -0.58
C LYS A 131 12.98 28.74 -1.46
N ASN A 132 13.51 28.99 -2.65
CA ASN A 132 12.95 30.00 -3.57
C ASN A 132 11.58 29.56 -4.13
N LYS A 133 11.45 28.31 -4.56
CA LYS A 133 10.17 27.76 -5.06
C LYS A 133 9.07 27.84 -3.99
N ILE A 134 9.42 27.46 -2.76
CA ILE A 134 8.52 27.54 -1.60
C ILE A 134 8.11 28.99 -1.35
N ASN A 135 9.06 29.93 -1.36
CA ASN A 135 8.77 31.34 -1.13
C ASN A 135 7.88 31.97 -2.21
N VAL A 136 8.14 31.67 -3.48
CA VAL A 136 7.30 32.12 -4.61
C VAL A 136 5.88 31.60 -4.44
N SER A 137 5.73 30.29 -4.20
CA SER A 137 4.41 29.66 -3.96
C SER A 137 3.70 30.29 -2.75
N ASN A 138 4.42 30.52 -1.65
CA ASN A 138 3.87 31.10 -0.42
C ASN A 138 3.36 32.54 -0.61
N ARG A 139 4.04 33.33 -1.44
CA ARG A 139 3.69 34.73 -1.74
C ARG A 139 2.59 34.85 -2.79
N ARG A 140 2.40 33.83 -3.64
CA ARG A 140 1.35 33.82 -4.68
C ARG A 140 0.00 34.19 -4.07
N LYS A 141 -0.67 35.17 -4.67
CA LYS A 141 -2.04 35.56 -4.32
C LYS A 141 -3.02 34.54 -4.90
N ILE A 142 -4.00 34.18 -4.10
CA ILE A 142 -5.06 33.23 -4.43
C ILE A 142 -6.36 33.89 -4.02
N ASP A 143 -7.28 33.97 -4.97
CA ASP A 143 -8.61 34.51 -4.71
C ASP A 143 -9.47 33.45 -4.04
N CYS A 144 -10.14 33.88 -2.98
CA CYS A 144 -11.03 33.05 -2.20
C CYS A 144 -12.48 33.26 -2.66
N VAL A 145 -13.31 32.22 -2.51
CA VAL A 145 -14.75 32.26 -2.86
C VAL A 145 -15.50 33.39 -2.16
N CYS A 146 -15.06 33.81 -0.96
CA CYS A 146 -15.65 34.95 -0.26
C CYS A 146 -15.21 36.32 -0.81
N GLY A 147 -14.60 36.36 -2.01
CA GLY A 147 -14.12 37.57 -2.69
C GLY A 147 -12.80 38.15 -2.17
N ALA A 148 -12.11 37.49 -1.23
CA ALA A 148 -10.86 37.99 -0.66
C ALA A 148 -9.64 37.47 -1.45
N SER A 149 -8.70 38.35 -1.80
CA SER A 149 -7.41 37.95 -2.38
C SER A 149 -6.34 37.79 -1.29
N VAL A 150 -5.90 36.56 -1.05
CA VAL A 150 -5.01 36.20 0.07
C VAL A 150 -3.79 35.45 -0.44
N SER A 151 -2.61 35.70 0.15
CA SER A 151 -1.43 34.91 -0.19
C SER A 151 -1.62 33.43 0.20
N ASN A 152 -1.05 32.51 -0.57
CA ASN A 152 -1.13 31.07 -0.31
C ASN A 152 -0.78 30.70 1.15
N ARG A 153 0.29 31.29 1.70
CA ARG A 153 0.70 31.04 3.10
C ARG A 153 -0.35 31.43 4.15
N ASN A 154 -1.18 32.43 3.84
CA ASN A 154 -2.19 32.98 4.76
C ASN A 154 -3.59 32.41 4.50
N MET A 155 -3.79 31.62 3.44
CA MET A 155 -5.10 31.10 3.05
C MET A 155 -5.74 30.26 4.16
N ALA A 156 -4.96 29.42 4.85
CA ALA A 156 -5.48 28.61 5.96
C ALA A 156 -5.96 29.48 7.15
N ALA A 157 -5.22 30.54 7.50
CA ALA A 157 -5.63 31.48 8.52
C ALA A 157 -6.87 32.28 8.08
N HIS A 158 -6.93 32.69 6.82
CA HIS A 158 -8.09 33.35 6.23
C HIS A 158 -9.35 32.48 6.31
N ARG A 159 -9.27 31.20 5.96
CA ARG A 159 -10.41 30.27 6.04
C ARG A 159 -10.96 30.11 7.47
N ARG A 160 -10.11 30.26 8.48
CA ARG A 160 -10.50 30.27 9.90
C ARG A 160 -10.94 31.63 10.42
N SER A 161 -10.84 32.68 9.61
CA SER A 161 -11.26 34.02 10.03
C SER A 161 -12.78 34.09 10.14
N LYS A 162 -13.27 34.88 11.10
CA LYS A 162 -14.71 35.13 11.30
C LYS A 162 -15.40 35.57 10.02
N LYS A 163 -14.76 36.44 9.22
CA LYS A 163 -15.29 36.91 7.93
C LYS A 163 -15.56 35.76 6.96
N HIS A 164 -14.62 34.83 6.82
CA HIS A 164 -14.79 33.69 5.92
C HIS A 164 -15.85 32.71 6.45
N GLN A 165 -15.82 32.42 7.75
CA GLN A 165 -16.82 31.56 8.39
C GLN A 165 -18.24 32.11 8.25
N GLN A 166 -18.44 33.41 8.49
CA GLN A 166 -19.72 34.09 8.30
C GLN A 166 -20.21 34.03 6.85
N TYR A 167 -19.32 34.26 5.88
CA TYR A 167 -19.66 34.11 4.47
C TYR A 167 -20.14 32.69 4.16
N VAL A 168 -19.44 31.66 4.63
CA VAL A 168 -19.83 30.25 4.43
C VAL A 168 -21.16 29.95 5.11
N SER A 169 -21.38 30.42 6.35
CA SER A 169 -22.64 30.23 7.08
C SER A 169 -23.83 30.92 6.43
N ASN A 170 -23.63 32.08 5.79
CA ASN A 170 -24.69 32.81 5.09
C ASN A 170 -25.00 32.24 3.68
N GLN A 171 -24.25 31.24 3.22
CA GLN A 171 -24.50 30.52 1.96
C GLN A 171 -25.09 29.11 2.15
N SER A 172 -25.26 28.69 3.40
CA SER A 172 -25.98 27.48 3.80
C SER A 172 -27.45 27.77 4.00
#